data_AF-A0A0Q4LDU2-F1
#
_entry.id   AF-A0A0Q4LDU2-F1
#
_cell.length_a   1.000
_cell.length_b   1.000
_cell.length_c   1.000
_cell.angle_alpha   90.00
_cell.angle_beta   90.00
_cell.angle_gamma   90.00
#
_symmetry.space_group_name_H-M   'P 1'
#
loop_
_entity.id
_entity.type
_entity.pdbx_description
1 polymer ?
#
loop_
_entity_poly.entity_id
_entity_poly.type
_entity_poly.pdbx_seq_one_letter_code
_entity_poly.pdbx_strand_id
1 'polypeptide(L)'
;MTRDDKAAYLIALEAADAGQLRPLVSLFAKLQRTQLIKATAISENILAADADVSQWLRGLEKAAEKTAEQKVDALRPVFNLAEDLERDVIEQMQRIAPLIKSSLVKVHNTPTAFVTSANEDTAHYFRAQIVENAKENLNYYADLNSYRSWVALNLVWSRKAKLVFAFHGVGRKFSGTLICSPLLEFRDADEEQQVRVTVVPVTDEGFVFFFNESSQTVLDRFRSWRDSVFKVFLQELGQNL
;
A
#
# COMPACT_ATOMS: atom_id res chain seq x y z
N MET A 1 -47.56 -1.12 -8.68
CA MET A 1 -48.22 -2.34 -9.19
C MET A 1 -49.01 -1.92 -10.42
N THR A 2 -48.68 -2.45 -11.60
CA THR A 2 -49.42 -2.13 -12.82
C THR A 2 -50.69 -2.98 -12.91
N ARG A 3 -51.56 -2.69 -13.88
CA ARG A 3 -52.83 -3.40 -14.07
C ARG A 3 -52.63 -4.89 -14.43
N ASP A 4 -51.52 -5.23 -15.08
CA ASP A 4 -51.16 -6.61 -15.45
C ASP A 4 -50.59 -7.41 -14.26
N ASP A 5 -49.88 -6.74 -13.34
CA ASP A 5 -49.37 -7.37 -12.11
C ASP A 5 -50.52 -7.87 -11.21
N LYS A 6 -51.70 -7.24 -11.30
CA LYS A 6 -52.88 -7.58 -10.48
C LYS A 6 -53.52 -8.91 -10.88
N ALA A 7 -53.58 -9.22 -12.18
CA ALA A 7 -54.13 -10.49 -12.65
C ALA A 7 -53.19 -11.66 -12.30
N ALA A 8 -51.88 -11.47 -12.50
CA ALA A 8 -50.87 -12.46 -12.13
C ALA A 8 -50.82 -12.69 -10.60
N TYR A 9 -51.08 -11.65 -9.80
CA TYR A 9 -51.16 -11.74 -8.35
C TYR A 9 -52.36 -12.55 -7.87
N LEU A 10 -53.54 -12.34 -8.45
CA LEU A 10 -54.76 -13.08 -8.08
C LEU A 10 -54.62 -14.58 -8.39
N ILE A 11 -54.08 -14.93 -9.57
CA ILE A 11 -53.81 -16.33 -9.95
C ILE A 11 -52.78 -16.98 -9.02
N ALA A 12 -51.74 -16.24 -8.64
CA ALA A 12 -50.73 -16.73 -7.71
C ALA A 12 -51.27 -16.90 -6.27
N LEU A 13 -52.29 -16.12 -5.87
CA LEU A 13 -52.98 -16.27 -4.60
C LEU A 13 -53.89 -17.48 -4.58
N GLU A 14 -54.69 -17.70 -5.63
CA GLU A 14 -55.57 -18.87 -5.76
C GLU A 14 -54.76 -20.18 -5.73
N ALA A 15 -53.57 -20.19 -6.36
CA ALA A 15 -52.64 -21.31 -6.28
C ALA A 15 -52.06 -21.50 -4.86
N ALA A 16 -51.81 -20.40 -4.13
CA ALA A 16 -51.34 -20.46 -2.76
C ALA A 16 -52.41 -20.99 -1.79
N ASP A 17 -53.68 -20.65 -2.00
CA ASP A 17 -54.82 -21.19 -1.24
C ASP A 17 -55.00 -22.70 -1.45
N ALA A 18 -54.61 -23.21 -2.63
CA ALA A 18 -54.49 -24.64 -2.91
C ALA A 18 -53.20 -25.30 -2.36
N GLY A 19 -52.45 -24.59 -1.50
CA GLY A 19 -51.22 -25.07 -0.86
C GLY A 19 -49.94 -24.93 -1.72
N GLN A 20 -50.03 -24.34 -2.92
CA GLN A 20 -48.89 -24.16 -3.83
C GLN A 20 -48.33 -22.75 -3.72
N LEU A 21 -47.43 -22.52 -2.76
CA LEU A 21 -46.87 -21.19 -2.48
C LEU A 21 -45.80 -20.70 -3.48
N ARG A 22 -45.20 -21.61 -4.25
CA ARG A 22 -44.08 -21.28 -5.16
C ARG A 22 -44.39 -20.19 -6.20
N PRO A 23 -45.57 -20.17 -6.85
CA PRO A 23 -45.92 -19.12 -7.82
C PRO A 23 -45.99 -17.73 -7.20
N LEU A 24 -46.52 -17.62 -5.97
CA LEU A 24 -46.64 -16.35 -5.26
C LEU A 24 -45.28 -15.79 -4.85
N VAL A 25 -44.40 -16.64 -4.29
CA VAL A 25 -43.02 -16.27 -3.95
C VAL A 25 -42.25 -15.80 -5.19
N SER A 26 -42.42 -16.51 -6.31
CA SER A 26 -41.75 -16.17 -7.58
C SER A 26 -42.22 -14.82 -8.14
N LEU A 27 -43.52 -14.51 -8.01
CA LEU A 27 -44.08 -13.23 -8.42
C LEU A 27 -43.50 -12.08 -7.59
N PHE A 28 -43.43 -12.24 -6.26
CA PHE A 28 -42.84 -11.22 -5.39
C PHE A 28 -41.35 -11.01 -5.65
N ALA A 29 -40.58 -12.08 -5.82
CA ALA A 29 -39.16 -11.98 -6.17
C ALA A 29 -38.95 -11.27 -7.52
N LYS A 30 -39.81 -11.55 -8.51
CA LYS A 30 -39.79 -10.86 -9.81
C LYS A 30 -40.12 -9.37 -9.67
N LEU A 31 -41.18 -9.02 -8.93
CA LEU A 31 -41.57 -7.62 -8.72
C LEU A 31 -40.51 -6.85 -7.94
N GLN A 32 -39.94 -7.43 -6.89
CA GLN A 32 -38.83 -6.83 -6.13
C GLN A 32 -37.59 -6.64 -7.00
N ARG A 33 -37.21 -7.63 -7.81
CA ARG A 33 -36.10 -7.51 -8.77
C ARG A 33 -36.36 -6.40 -9.78
N THR A 34 -37.57 -6.30 -10.33
CA THR A 34 -37.95 -5.23 -11.26
C THR A 34 -37.91 -3.86 -10.60
N GLN A 35 -38.33 -3.72 -9.34
CA GLN A 35 -38.24 -2.46 -8.61
C GLN A 35 -36.80 -2.11 -8.25
N LEU A 36 -35.97 -3.09 -7.91
CA LEU A 36 -34.54 -2.89 -7.68
C LEU A 36 -33.86 -2.38 -8.96
N ILE A 37 -34.17 -3.01 -10.11
CA ILE A 37 -33.65 -2.62 -11.44
C ILE A 37 -34.11 -1.20 -11.83
N LYS A 38 -35.37 -0.86 -11.54
CA LYS A 38 -35.91 0.49 -11.76
C LYS A 38 -35.32 1.54 -10.83
N ALA A 39 -35.03 1.18 -9.57
CA ALA A 39 -34.33 2.05 -8.63
C ALA A 39 -32.84 2.24 -9.00
N THR A 40 -32.26 1.27 -9.70
CA THR A 40 -30.91 1.37 -10.29
C THR A 40 -30.91 1.94 -11.71
N ALA A 41 -32.03 2.47 -12.21
CA ALA A 41 -32.18 3.00 -13.58
C ALA A 41 -31.51 4.37 -13.78
N ILE A 42 -30.21 4.42 -13.49
CA ILE A 42 -29.25 5.13 -14.33
C ILE A 42 -28.86 4.11 -15.42
N SER A 43 -29.75 3.95 -16.41
CA SER A 43 -29.50 3.12 -17.60
C SER A 43 -30.40 3.64 -18.71
N GLU A 44 -30.01 4.76 -19.29
CA GLU A 44 -30.47 5.12 -20.63
C GLU A 44 -29.60 4.40 -21.67
N ASN A 45 -30.26 3.93 -22.73
CA ASN A 45 -29.73 3.42 -23.99
C ASN A 45 -29.26 1.95 -24.08
N ILE A 46 -30.15 1.01 -23.74
CA ILE A 46 -30.12 -0.35 -24.31
C ILE A 46 -31.30 -0.52 -25.27
N LEU A 47 -31.37 0.31 -26.31
CA LEU A 47 -32.22 0.09 -27.48
C LEU A 47 -31.52 0.66 -28.73
N ALA A 48 -30.35 0.13 -29.06
CA ALA A 48 -29.80 0.24 -30.40
C ALA A 48 -29.13 -1.10 -30.74
N ALA A 49 -29.76 -1.84 -31.64
CA ALA A 49 -29.14 -2.97 -32.32
C ALA A 49 -27.91 -2.48 -33.09
N ASP A 50 -26.86 -3.30 -33.15
CA ASP A 50 -25.54 -3.09 -33.79
C ASP A 50 -24.45 -2.33 -33.02
N ALA A 51 -24.47 -2.33 -31.68
CA ALA A 51 -23.28 -1.97 -30.90
C ALA A 51 -22.30 -3.16 -30.81
N ASP A 52 -21.33 -3.18 -31.73
CA ASP A 52 -20.14 -4.04 -31.75
C ASP A 52 -19.59 -4.30 -30.34
N VAL A 53 -19.37 -5.56 -29.96
CA VAL A 53 -18.82 -5.99 -28.66
C VAL A 53 -17.55 -5.21 -28.30
N SER A 54 -16.80 -4.79 -29.32
CA SER A 54 -15.63 -3.91 -29.21
C SER A 54 -15.93 -2.55 -28.56
N GLN A 55 -17.12 -1.98 -28.79
CA GLN A 55 -17.55 -0.71 -28.20
C GLN A 55 -17.96 -0.88 -26.73
N TRP A 56 -18.53 -2.03 -26.37
CA TRP A 56 -18.82 -2.39 -24.98
C TRP A 56 -17.53 -2.66 -24.18
N LEU A 57 -16.55 -3.33 -24.79
CA LEU A 57 -15.20 -3.51 -24.22
C LEU A 57 -14.51 -2.17 -23.98
N ARG A 58 -14.52 -1.25 -24.95
CA ARG A 58 -14.00 0.11 -24.76
C ARG A 58 -14.73 0.90 -23.69
N GLY A 59 -16.05 0.70 -23.56
CA GLY A 59 -16.85 1.30 -22.49
C GLY A 59 -16.49 0.75 -21.10
N LEU A 60 -16.23 -0.55 -21.00
CA LEU A 60 -15.75 -1.22 -19.79
C LEU A 60 -14.32 -0.75 -19.43
N GLU A 61 -13.41 -0.72 -20.41
CA GLU A 61 -12.04 -0.21 -20.25
C GLU A 61 -12.06 1.24 -19.75
N LYS A 62 -12.82 2.12 -20.41
CA LYS A 62 -12.93 3.52 -20.02
C LYS A 62 -13.59 3.71 -18.65
N ALA A 63 -14.56 2.87 -18.28
CA ALA A 63 -15.17 2.91 -16.95
C ALA A 63 -14.22 2.38 -15.88
N ALA A 64 -13.41 1.35 -16.19
CA ALA A 64 -12.38 0.82 -15.31
C ALA A 64 -11.24 1.83 -15.12
N GLU A 65 -10.77 2.47 -16.20
CA GLU A 65 -9.79 3.56 -16.18
C GLU A 65 -10.30 4.73 -15.36
N LYS A 66 -11.50 5.25 -15.64
CA LYS A 66 -12.10 6.35 -14.86
C LYS A 66 -12.25 6.00 -13.38
N THR A 67 -12.61 4.76 -13.05
CA THR A 67 -12.72 4.30 -11.66
C THR A 67 -11.34 4.17 -11.01
N ALA A 68 -10.32 3.77 -11.76
CA ALA A 68 -8.94 3.70 -11.29
C ALA A 68 -8.37 5.11 -11.07
N GLU A 69 -8.53 6.02 -12.02
CA GLU A 69 -8.11 7.43 -11.94
C GLU A 69 -8.78 8.15 -10.77
N GLN A 70 -10.10 8.02 -10.58
CA GLN A 70 -10.82 8.62 -9.46
C GLN A 70 -10.37 8.07 -8.10
N LYS A 71 -9.99 6.79 -8.03
CA LYS A 71 -9.40 6.21 -6.82
C LYS A 71 -7.98 6.73 -6.58
N VAL A 72 -7.17 6.88 -7.63
CA VAL A 72 -5.81 7.43 -7.52
C VAL A 72 -5.85 8.89 -7.06
N ASP A 73 -6.73 9.72 -7.61
CA ASP A 73 -6.87 11.13 -7.21
C ASP A 73 -7.32 11.30 -5.75
N ALA A 74 -8.25 10.46 -5.29
CA ALA A 74 -8.69 10.46 -3.89
C ALA A 74 -7.58 10.04 -2.91
N LEU A 75 -6.59 9.28 -3.39
CA LEU A 75 -5.49 8.73 -2.59
C LEU A 75 -4.21 9.55 -2.70
N ARG A 76 -4.08 10.43 -3.71
CA ARG A 76 -2.94 11.33 -3.90
C ARG A 76 -2.49 12.08 -2.63
N PRO A 77 -3.38 12.55 -1.74
CA PRO A 77 -2.95 13.19 -0.49
C PRO A 77 -2.05 12.32 0.41
N VAL A 78 -2.25 10.99 0.43
CA VAL A 78 -1.41 10.09 1.25
C VAL A 78 -0.01 9.91 0.65
N PHE A 79 0.12 10.02 -0.68
CA PHE A 79 1.42 9.98 -1.36
C PHE A 79 2.22 11.24 -1.10
N ASN A 80 1.57 12.41 -1.14
CA ASN A 80 2.22 13.68 -0.75
C ASN A 80 2.71 13.63 0.70
N LEU A 81 1.92 13.04 1.61
CA LEU A 81 2.33 12.85 3.00
C LEU A 81 3.55 11.93 3.09
N ALA A 82 3.59 10.83 2.33
CA ALA A 82 4.76 9.95 2.27
C ALA A 82 6.02 10.70 1.79
N GLU A 83 5.91 11.54 0.76
CA GLU A 83 7.01 12.38 0.26
C GLU A 83 7.51 13.37 1.32
N ASP A 84 6.61 13.94 2.12
CA ASP A 84 6.98 14.81 3.25
C ASP A 84 7.74 14.06 4.34
N LEU A 85 7.31 12.83 4.67
CA LEU A 85 8.03 11.97 5.62
C LEU A 85 9.39 11.52 5.07
N GLU A 86 9.48 11.21 3.77
CA GLU A 86 10.74 10.87 3.11
C GLU A 86 11.74 12.01 3.16
N ARG A 87 11.30 13.24 2.87
CA ARG A 87 12.13 14.44 2.96
C ARG A 87 12.66 14.63 4.38
N ASP A 88 11.83 14.42 5.38
CA ASP A 88 12.21 14.49 6.79
C ASP A 88 13.27 13.42 7.17
N VAL A 89 13.16 12.19 6.65
CA VAL A 89 14.19 11.14 6.81
C VAL A 89 15.48 11.52 6.10
N ILE A 90 15.42 12.01 4.86
CA ILE A 90 16.59 12.43 4.08
C ILE A 90 17.35 13.50 4.84
N GLU A 91 16.68 14.55 5.30
CA GLU A 91 17.28 15.64 6.05
C GLU A 91 17.98 15.12 7.31
N GLN A 92 17.32 14.24 8.07
CA GLN A 92 17.90 13.70 9.29
C GLN A 92 19.10 12.78 9.01
N MET A 93 19.00 11.91 8.00
CA MET A 93 20.11 11.05 7.59
C MET A 93 21.32 11.86 7.11
N GLN A 94 21.08 12.94 6.36
CA GLN A 94 22.14 13.86 5.91
C GLN A 94 22.83 14.56 7.09
N ARG A 95 22.08 14.91 8.14
CA ARG A 95 22.65 15.50 9.37
C ARG A 95 23.52 14.50 10.14
N ILE A 96 23.10 13.23 10.27
CA ILE A 96 23.82 12.24 11.08
C ILE A 96 24.95 11.52 10.34
N ALA A 97 24.88 11.39 9.00
CA ALA A 97 25.89 10.71 8.19
C ALA A 97 27.33 11.19 8.44
N PRO A 98 27.64 12.50 8.46
CA PRO A 98 28.99 12.97 8.75
C PRO A 98 29.45 12.65 10.18
N LEU A 99 28.53 12.61 11.15
CA LEU A 99 28.84 12.26 12.55
C LEU A 99 29.19 10.78 12.69
N ILE A 100 28.43 9.91 12.00
CA ILE A 100 28.70 8.47 11.93
C ILE A 100 30.03 8.24 11.23
N LYS A 101 30.26 8.87 10.07
CA LYS A 101 31.53 8.76 9.33
C LYS A 101 32.72 9.13 10.21
N SER A 102 32.64 10.24 10.94
CA SER A 102 33.70 10.70 11.86
C SER A 102 33.98 9.69 12.98
N SER A 103 32.96 8.97 13.42
CA SER A 103 33.09 7.90 14.41
C SER A 103 33.75 6.65 13.80
N LEU A 104 33.36 6.28 12.58
CA LEU A 104 33.92 5.13 11.86
C LEU A 104 35.39 5.31 11.46
N VAL A 105 35.89 6.55 11.34
CA VAL A 105 37.31 6.81 11.05
C VAL A 105 38.23 6.25 12.16
N LYS A 106 37.71 6.09 13.37
CA LYS A 106 38.46 5.51 14.50
C LYS A 106 38.69 4.01 14.35
N VAL A 107 37.90 3.32 13.52
CA VAL A 107 37.96 1.87 13.33
C VAL A 107 38.43 1.47 11.91
N HIS A 108 38.37 2.38 10.94
CA HIS A 108 38.76 2.12 9.56
C HIS A 108 39.33 3.38 8.89
N ASN A 109 40.31 3.23 7.99
CA ASN A 109 41.03 4.37 7.39
C ASN A 109 40.19 5.19 6.39
N THR A 110 39.27 4.53 5.67
CA THR A 110 38.51 5.15 4.58
C THR A 110 37.01 4.82 4.64
N PRO A 111 36.30 5.13 5.74
CA PRO A 111 34.89 4.85 5.84
C PRO A 111 34.06 5.83 4.98
N THR A 112 32.93 5.36 4.47
CA THR A 112 31.95 6.19 3.76
C THR A 112 30.61 6.14 4.45
N ALA A 113 29.94 7.29 4.52
CA ALA A 113 28.54 7.39 4.92
C ALA A 113 27.84 8.34 3.95
N PHE A 114 26.78 7.89 3.28
CA PHE A 114 26.04 8.71 2.31
C PHE A 114 24.59 8.27 2.19
N VAL A 115 23.74 9.21 1.81
CA VAL A 115 22.28 9.01 1.69
C VAL A 115 21.91 8.82 0.22
N THR A 116 21.05 7.86 -0.05
CA THR A 116 20.42 7.64 -1.36
C THR A 116 18.92 7.49 -1.14
N SER A 117 18.11 7.86 -2.13
CA SER A 117 16.67 7.66 -2.11
C SER A 117 16.20 7.02 -3.42
N ALA A 118 15.00 6.47 -3.39
CA ALA A 118 14.34 5.95 -4.56
C ALA A 118 14.16 7.04 -5.63
N ASN A 119 14.18 6.59 -6.87
CA ASN A 119 13.69 7.29 -8.05
C ASN A 119 12.94 6.28 -8.94
N GLU A 120 12.45 6.72 -10.09
CA GLU A 120 11.68 5.88 -11.01
C GLU A 120 12.41 4.56 -11.36
N ASP A 121 13.72 4.62 -11.58
CA ASP A 121 14.53 3.46 -11.94
C ASP A 121 14.88 2.56 -10.76
N THR A 122 14.94 3.09 -9.54
CA THR A 122 15.52 2.39 -8.37
C THR A 122 14.50 2.05 -7.29
N ALA A 123 13.25 2.49 -7.42
CA ALA A 123 12.18 2.21 -6.45
C ALA A 123 11.96 0.71 -6.17
N HIS A 124 12.39 -0.18 -7.08
CA HIS A 124 12.25 -1.63 -6.93
C HIS A 124 13.40 -2.32 -6.18
N TYR A 125 14.51 -1.62 -5.89
CA TYR A 125 15.76 -2.23 -5.42
C TYR A 125 15.64 -3.02 -4.10
N PHE A 126 14.80 -2.58 -3.16
CA PHE A 126 14.62 -3.22 -1.86
C PHE A 126 13.39 -4.14 -1.79
N ARG A 127 12.80 -4.52 -2.93
CA ARG A 127 11.54 -5.29 -2.97
C ARG A 127 11.60 -6.55 -2.11
N ALA A 128 12.67 -7.33 -2.22
CA ALA A 128 12.80 -8.59 -1.48
C ALA A 128 12.90 -8.33 0.03
N GLN A 129 13.75 -7.38 0.43
CA GLN A 129 13.98 -7.02 1.83
C GLN A 129 12.71 -6.46 2.48
N ILE A 130 11.94 -5.65 1.74
CA ILE A 130 10.68 -5.09 2.24
C ILE A 130 9.66 -6.22 2.47
N VAL A 131 9.51 -7.15 1.53
CA VAL A 131 8.58 -8.27 1.66
C VAL A 131 8.97 -9.18 2.82
N GLU A 132 10.27 -9.47 2.97
CA GLU A 132 10.81 -10.26 4.07
C GLU A 132 10.56 -9.57 5.42
N ASN A 133 10.92 -8.28 5.54
CA ASN A 133 10.71 -7.52 6.78
C ASN A 133 9.24 -7.43 7.17
N ALA A 134 8.36 -7.18 6.19
CA ALA A 134 6.91 -7.13 6.42
C ALA A 134 6.38 -8.46 6.94
N LYS A 135 6.83 -9.58 6.37
CA LYS A 135 6.34 -10.91 6.73
C LYS A 135 6.93 -11.43 8.04
N GLU A 136 8.25 -11.36 8.19
CA GLU A 136 8.97 -12.04 9.27
C GLU A 136 9.06 -11.18 10.55
N ASN A 137 9.10 -9.85 10.42
CA ASN A 137 9.35 -8.96 11.56
C ASN A 137 8.15 -8.11 11.97
N LEU A 138 7.32 -7.69 11.01
CA LEU A 138 6.21 -6.74 11.25
C LEU A 138 4.82 -7.35 11.03
N ASN A 139 4.75 -8.62 10.62
CA ASN A 139 3.54 -9.43 10.49
C ASN A 139 2.43 -8.81 9.61
N TYR A 140 2.76 -8.33 8.41
CA TYR A 140 1.80 -7.84 7.42
C TYR A 140 2.18 -8.18 5.97
N TYR A 141 1.28 -7.89 5.03
CA TYR A 141 1.53 -8.02 3.59
C TYR A 141 1.91 -6.66 2.98
N ALA A 142 3.07 -6.58 2.31
CA ALA A 142 3.49 -5.36 1.63
C ALA A 142 2.80 -5.19 0.25
N ASP A 143 2.12 -4.07 0.04
CA ASP A 143 1.64 -3.62 -1.27
C ASP A 143 2.67 -2.66 -1.88
N LEU A 144 3.49 -3.20 -2.79
CA LEU A 144 4.53 -2.45 -3.50
C LEU A 144 4.07 -1.98 -4.89
N ASN A 145 2.82 -2.23 -5.26
CA ASN A 145 2.28 -1.88 -6.56
C ASN A 145 1.60 -0.51 -6.54
N SER A 146 0.91 -0.18 -5.45
CA SER A 146 0.20 1.10 -5.33
C SER A 146 1.11 2.28 -4.99
N TYR A 147 2.08 2.07 -4.10
CA TYR A 147 3.09 3.05 -3.77
C TYR A 147 4.34 2.33 -3.26
N ARG A 148 5.51 2.79 -3.67
CA ARG A 148 6.78 2.33 -3.13
C ARG A 148 7.82 3.42 -3.25
N SER A 149 8.53 3.66 -2.17
CA SER A 149 9.72 4.49 -2.13
C SER A 149 10.60 4.05 -0.98
N TRP A 150 11.83 4.55 -0.94
CA TRP A 150 12.77 4.26 0.12
C TRP A 150 13.81 5.37 0.26
N VAL A 151 14.32 5.51 1.48
CA VAL A 151 15.49 6.33 1.80
C VAL A 151 16.50 5.47 2.54
N ALA A 152 17.75 5.46 2.09
CA ALA A 152 18.80 4.61 2.63
C ALA A 152 20.04 5.42 3.04
N LEU A 153 20.48 5.21 4.28
CA LEU A 153 21.81 5.59 4.74
C LEU A 153 22.76 4.42 4.50
N ASN A 154 23.71 4.62 3.60
CA ASN A 154 24.71 3.63 3.22
C ASN A 154 26.00 3.85 3.99
N LEU A 155 26.49 2.81 4.64
CA LEU A 155 27.73 2.80 5.40
C LEU A 155 28.69 1.75 4.84
N VAL A 156 29.95 2.14 4.69
CA VAL A 156 31.05 1.23 4.34
C VAL A 156 32.23 1.51 5.25
N TRP A 157 32.73 0.48 5.90
CA TRP A 157 34.01 0.46 6.61
C TRP A 157 34.68 -0.89 6.34
N SER A 158 35.14 -1.62 7.36
CA SER A 158 35.49 -3.04 7.23
C SER A 158 34.28 -3.92 6.86
N ARG A 159 33.06 -3.42 7.10
CA ARG A 159 31.79 -4.06 6.70
C ARG A 159 30.90 -3.08 5.94
N LYS A 160 29.82 -3.57 5.34
CA LYS A 160 28.81 -2.75 4.68
C LYS A 160 27.49 -2.85 5.44
N ALA A 161 26.88 -1.71 5.71
CA ALA A 161 25.54 -1.66 6.30
C ALA A 161 24.65 -0.65 5.59
N LYS A 162 23.35 -0.89 5.58
CA LYS A 162 22.35 0.10 5.14
C LYS A 162 21.19 0.16 6.10
N LEU A 163 20.90 1.35 6.60
CA LEU A 163 19.62 1.63 7.25
C LEU A 163 18.66 2.15 6.19
N VAL A 164 17.58 1.43 5.94
CA VAL A 164 16.58 1.74 4.92
C VAL A 164 15.26 2.04 5.58
N PHE A 165 14.66 3.20 5.30
CA PHE A 165 13.27 3.52 5.60
C PHE A 165 12.46 3.30 4.33
N ALA A 166 11.65 2.24 4.29
CA ALA A 166 10.85 1.90 3.12
C ALA A 166 9.39 2.32 3.30
N PHE A 167 8.85 3.05 2.34
CA PHE A 167 7.47 3.54 2.33
C PHE A 167 6.65 2.78 1.30
N HIS A 168 5.52 2.19 1.70
CA HIS A 168 4.68 1.40 0.79
C HIS A 168 3.27 1.19 1.34
N GLY A 169 2.38 0.60 0.51
CA GLY A 169 1.04 0.25 0.92
C GLY A 169 0.98 -0.98 1.83
N VAL A 170 -0.08 -1.07 2.63
CA VAL A 170 -0.34 -2.22 3.50
C VAL A 170 -1.47 -3.06 2.93
N GLY A 171 -1.29 -4.39 2.97
CA GLY A 171 -2.30 -5.38 2.62
C GLY A 171 -2.14 -5.96 1.23
N ARG A 172 -3.13 -6.77 0.82
CA ARG A 172 -3.16 -7.40 -0.52
C ARG A 172 -3.75 -6.50 -1.59
N LYS A 173 -4.48 -5.46 -1.16
CA LYS A 173 -5.09 -4.42 -2.00
C LYS A 173 -5.01 -3.11 -1.24
N PHE A 174 -4.60 -2.05 -1.92
CA PHE A 174 -4.49 -0.74 -1.31
C PHE A 174 -5.81 -0.21 -0.76
N SER A 175 -5.79 0.12 0.52
CA SER A 175 -6.93 0.66 1.28
C SER A 175 -6.81 2.16 1.58
N GLY A 176 -5.78 2.83 1.06
CA GLY A 176 -5.43 4.20 1.46
C GLY A 176 -4.58 4.28 2.74
N THR A 177 -3.95 3.17 3.11
CA THR A 177 -3.03 3.06 4.25
C THR A 177 -1.61 2.85 3.75
N LEU A 178 -0.70 3.69 4.20
CA LEU A 178 0.73 3.53 3.97
C LEU A 178 1.46 3.20 5.28
N ILE A 179 2.63 2.60 5.12
CA ILE A 179 3.53 2.28 6.22
C ILE A 179 4.95 2.72 5.87
N CYS A 180 5.66 3.29 6.85
CA CYS A 180 7.11 3.33 6.86
C CYS A 180 7.65 2.14 7.64
N SER A 181 8.35 1.25 6.96
CA SER A 181 8.92 0.02 7.51
C SER A 181 10.45 0.11 7.41
N PRO A 182 11.14 0.39 8.52
CA PRO A 182 12.58 0.51 8.51
C PRO A 182 13.22 -0.87 8.67
N LEU A 183 14.38 -1.05 8.04
CA LEU A 183 15.21 -2.25 8.15
C LEU A 183 16.69 -1.88 8.13
N LEU A 184 17.50 -2.60 8.89
CA LEU A 184 18.95 -2.51 8.82
C LEU A 184 19.48 -3.77 8.13
N GLU A 185 20.19 -3.62 7.02
CA GLU A 185 20.91 -4.73 6.41
C GLU A 185 22.42 -4.63 6.66
N PHE A 186 23.04 -5.74 7.06
CA PHE A 186 24.49 -5.94 6.98
C PHE A 186 24.81 -6.81 5.77
N ARG A 187 25.86 -6.45 5.03
CA ARG A 187 26.37 -7.22 3.90
C ARG A 187 27.80 -7.65 4.19
N ASP A 188 27.95 -8.94 4.41
CA ASP A 188 29.23 -9.58 4.68
C ASP A 188 29.62 -10.45 3.48
N ALA A 189 30.93 -10.52 3.19
CA ALA A 189 31.46 -11.51 2.25
C ALA A 189 31.92 -12.73 3.07
N ASP A 190 31.51 -13.93 2.67
CA ASP A 190 32.02 -15.15 3.26
C ASP A 190 33.40 -15.55 2.69
N GLU A 191 33.94 -16.67 3.16
CA GLU A 191 35.25 -17.20 2.73
C GLU A 191 35.30 -17.52 1.23
N GLU A 192 34.15 -17.76 0.59
CA GLU A 192 34.00 -18.01 -0.85
C GLU A 192 33.66 -16.73 -1.63
N GLN A 193 33.72 -15.56 -0.99
CA GLN A 193 33.31 -14.25 -1.54
C GLN A 193 31.82 -14.15 -1.91
N GLN A 194 30.96 -15.06 -1.44
CA GLN A 194 29.52 -14.89 -1.59
C GLN A 194 29.02 -13.82 -0.61
N VAL A 195 28.09 -12.99 -1.08
CA VAL A 195 27.53 -11.90 -0.27
C VAL A 195 26.36 -12.44 0.55
N ARG A 196 26.53 -12.50 1.86
CA ARG A 196 25.46 -12.76 2.81
C ARG A 196 24.82 -11.44 3.22
N VAL A 197 23.49 -11.36 3.06
CA VAL A 197 22.69 -10.23 3.55
C VAL A 197 21.95 -10.67 4.80
N THR A 198 22.15 -9.95 5.90
CA THR A 198 21.44 -10.17 7.16
C THR A 198 20.57 -8.95 7.44
N VAL A 199 19.26 -9.15 7.59
CA VAL A 199 18.31 -8.10 7.96
C VAL A 199 18.10 -8.13 9.47
N VAL A 200 18.24 -6.96 10.11
CA VAL A 200 18.05 -6.74 11.54
C VAL A 200 16.86 -5.81 11.74
N PRO A 201 15.85 -6.19 12.54
CA PRO A 201 14.77 -5.30 12.91
C PRO A 201 15.31 -4.09 13.70
N VAL A 202 14.83 -2.90 13.36
CA VAL A 202 15.18 -1.65 14.08
C VAL A 202 13.96 -1.00 14.74
N THR A 203 12.83 -1.70 14.72
CA THR A 203 11.59 -1.32 15.37
C THR A 203 10.70 -2.55 15.55
N ASP A 204 9.83 -2.52 16.56
CA ASP A 204 8.83 -3.56 16.79
C ASP A 204 7.57 -3.34 15.93
N GLU A 205 7.31 -2.09 15.52
CA GLU A 205 6.16 -1.69 14.71
C GLU A 205 6.54 -0.66 13.65
N GLY A 206 6.08 -0.87 12.42
CA GLY A 206 6.21 0.13 11.37
C GLY A 206 5.28 1.33 11.60
N PHE A 207 5.67 2.50 11.10
CA PHE A 207 4.87 3.70 11.24
C PHE A 207 3.75 3.73 10.21
N VAL A 208 2.53 3.46 10.66
CA VAL A 208 1.33 3.49 9.82
C VAL A 208 0.71 4.88 9.79
N PHE A 209 0.30 5.33 8.61
CA PHE A 209 -0.38 6.60 8.41
C PHE A 209 -1.45 6.51 7.31
N PHE A 210 -2.45 7.40 7.41
CA PHE A 210 -3.66 7.36 6.60
C PHE A 210 -3.88 8.68 5.86
N PHE A 211 -4.63 8.61 4.75
CA PHE A 211 -4.94 9.75 3.89
C PHE A 211 -5.76 10.88 4.56
N ASN A 212 -6.44 10.57 5.67
CA ASN A 212 -7.37 11.48 6.35
C ASN A 212 -6.79 12.11 7.62
N GLU A 213 -5.49 11.92 7.90
CA GLU A 213 -4.80 12.53 9.02
C GLU A 213 -4.24 13.92 8.67
N SER A 214 -4.10 14.78 9.68
CA SER A 214 -3.43 16.07 9.52
C SER A 214 -1.93 15.88 9.30
N SER A 215 -1.38 16.42 8.20
CA SER A 215 0.04 16.27 7.85
C SER A 215 0.99 16.67 8.98
N GLN A 216 0.70 17.77 9.69
CA GLN A 216 1.54 18.24 10.79
C GLN A 216 1.55 17.25 11.96
N THR A 217 0.38 16.71 12.32
CA THR A 217 0.25 15.74 13.40
C THR A 217 0.96 14.43 13.08
N VAL A 218 0.87 13.97 11.82
CA VAL A 218 1.60 12.78 11.36
C VAL A 218 3.10 13.02 11.41
N LEU A 219 3.58 14.17 10.92
CA LEU A 219 5.00 14.51 10.91
C LEU A 219 5.60 14.56 12.32
N ASP A 220 4.90 15.14 13.29
CA ASP A 220 5.39 15.24 14.66
C ASP A 220 5.49 13.87 15.34
N ARG A 221 4.49 13.00 15.15
CA ARG A 221 4.54 11.60 15.59
C ARG A 221 5.65 10.83 14.89
N PHE A 222 5.79 11.02 13.59
CA PHE A 222 6.79 10.35 12.77
C PHE A 222 8.20 10.67 13.24
N ARG A 223 8.51 11.93 13.54
CA ARG A 223 9.83 12.35 14.04
C ARG A 223 10.21 11.65 15.33
N SER A 224 9.30 11.60 16.29
CA SER A 224 9.52 10.90 17.57
C SER A 224 9.77 9.40 17.38
N TRP A 225 8.97 8.75 16.52
CA TRP A 225 9.15 7.33 16.19
C TRP A 225 10.46 7.09 15.42
N ARG A 226 10.77 7.90 14.41
CA ARG A 226 11.99 7.84 13.60
C ARG A 226 13.25 7.99 14.44
N ASP A 227 13.23 8.88 15.44
CA ASP A 227 14.35 9.06 16.37
C ASP A 227 14.58 7.81 17.23
N SER A 228 13.51 7.08 17.57
CA SER A 228 13.61 5.78 18.25
C SER A 228 14.26 4.72 17.35
N VAL A 229 13.91 4.70 16.05
CA VAL A 229 14.57 3.84 15.05
C VAL A 229 16.06 4.16 14.94
N PHE A 230 16.44 5.44 14.86
CA PHE A 230 17.85 5.84 14.83
C PHE A 230 18.61 5.42 16.08
N LYS A 231 17.98 5.48 17.25
CA LYS A 231 18.58 5.02 18.51
C LYS A 231 18.93 3.53 18.44
N VAL A 232 17.99 2.68 18.03
CA VAL A 232 18.21 1.23 17.89
C VAL A 232 19.30 0.97 16.86
N PHE A 233 19.22 1.61 15.70
CA PHE A 233 20.24 1.51 14.66
C PHE A 233 21.65 1.85 15.16
N LEU A 234 21.82 2.94 15.91
CA LEU A 234 23.13 3.35 16.42
C LEU A 234 23.66 2.36 17.48
N GLN A 235 22.78 1.76 18.28
CA GLN A 235 23.14 0.69 19.21
C GLN A 235 23.62 -0.55 18.46
N GLU A 236 22.87 -1.00 17.44
CA GLU A 236 23.24 -2.13 16.59
C GLU A 236 24.56 -1.89 15.85
N LEU A 237 24.75 -0.68 15.30
CA LEU A 237 26.00 -0.31 14.65
C LEU A 237 27.18 -0.37 15.62
N GLY A 238 27.00 0.13 16.85
CA GLY A 238 28.03 0.10 17.89
C GLY A 238 28.48 -1.30 18.30
N GLN A 239 27.56 -2.27 18.26
CA GLN A 239 27.86 -3.69 18.54
C GLN A 239 28.57 -4.39 17.37
N ASN A 240 28.53 -3.80 16.17
CA ASN A 240 28.99 -4.40 14.91
C ASN A 240 30.17 -3.66 14.25
N LEU A 241 30.83 -2.74 14.97
CA LEU A 241 31.99 -1.97 14.48
C LEU A 241 33.18 -2.85 14.09
#